data_AF-A0A7C5Q5T1-F1
#
_entry.id   AF-A0A7C5Q5T1-F1
#
_cell.length_a   1.000
_cell.length_b   1.000
_cell.length_c   1.000
_cell.angle_alpha   90.00
_cell.angle_beta   90.00
_cell.angle_gamma   90.00
#
_symmetry.space_group_name_H-M   'P 1'
#
loop_
_entity.id
_entity.type
_entity.pdbx_description
1 polymer ?
#
loop_
_entity_poly.entity_id
_entity_poly.type
_entity_poly.pdbx_seq_one_letter_code
_entity_poly.pdbx_strand_id
1 'polypeptide(L)'
;MMDILNSKSALKYFSIFIFSGLIFTHKGCAKEGENQDGSFDVIKDTPSDEYILDTIDGETMDLQDSECIPVQEQCNGKDDDCDGRIDNGIDILSDSNNCGACGWVCNLPNATSTCINAACWVLQCNDGFIDLDKDPTNGCEYECIPERPNESRDDGTCEDGVDNDCDGRVDNTDGDCSSCIPEYCDTIDNDCDGLVDEDFNFRTDPNHCGSCGTVCPDYPRAKGTCIMGICTITCDPGYANLDGIILNGCEEICVPSTDQNESTCNGKDDDCDGFIDEDYTPYFCGAGACAQASVCLEGNESCTEGQPGSTSDTVCNNIDDDCDSSVDEDYQPSDKCVGYCKQTAVCRDGNEICGSPLPNDTSCNGIDDDCNGLIDDGYIPYFCGEGACRRQSTCIGGRENCDPGPQSTEVCNGSDDDCDGNIDNGNISTLCPTPPPHGVADCQGGVCVIGTCDSGWYDLDNLYINGCECQVESNELTGNNSCSSSIDIGTLSDTGTSVNITGNIVPSSDVDWYKFTANDTSETTCDTYHVKVRFLSNPGNVFRFDIYRGSCTSTAICLNEIESFEWYTDFRSGSGISALGECPCRPSPPGSGYNECQNDTAVYYIRVYRISGSSCDSYTLQVSNAL
;
A
#
# COMPACT_ATOMS: atom_id res chain seq x y z
N MET A 1 7.12 -57.79 28.36
CA MET A 1 5.91 -57.92 29.20
C MET A 1 4.75 -57.58 28.29
N MET A 2 4.01 -58.57 27.76
CA MET A 2 2.77 -59.12 28.36
C MET A 2 1.76 -57.99 28.62
N ASP A 3 0.57 -57.92 28.00
CA ASP A 3 -0.36 -59.01 27.73
C ASP A 3 -1.15 -58.92 26.41
N ILE A 4 -1.31 -60.10 25.82
CA ILE A 4 -2.38 -60.54 24.91
C ILE A 4 -3.41 -61.25 25.77
N LEU A 5 -4.71 -61.22 25.37
CA LEU A 5 -5.78 -62.23 25.51
C LEU A 5 -7.12 -61.45 25.32
N ASN A 6 -8.17 -61.84 24.61
CA ASN A 6 -8.58 -63.06 23.89
C ASN A 6 -9.88 -62.64 23.13
N SER A 7 -10.05 -62.87 21.82
CA SER A 7 -10.54 -64.11 21.17
C SER A 7 -12.03 -64.08 20.75
N LYS A 8 -12.24 -64.12 19.42
CA LYS A 8 -13.14 -65.01 18.62
C LYS A 8 -14.65 -64.97 18.88
N SER A 9 -15.57 -65.27 17.95
CA SER A 9 -15.67 -65.48 16.50
C SER A 9 -17.13 -65.93 16.26
N ALA A 10 -17.65 -65.63 15.05
CA ALA A 10 -18.54 -66.49 14.26
C ALA A 10 -20.09 -66.51 14.48
N LEU A 11 -20.75 -66.11 13.37
CA LEU A 11 -21.87 -66.77 12.65
C LEU A 11 -23.30 -66.78 13.24
N LYS A 12 -24.25 -66.10 12.58
CA LYS A 12 -25.23 -66.71 11.62
C LYS A 12 -26.36 -65.74 11.18
N TYR A 13 -26.49 -65.59 9.86
CA TYR A 13 -27.69 -65.73 9.02
C TYR A 13 -28.97 -64.88 9.23
N PHE A 14 -29.33 -64.22 8.12
CA PHE A 14 -30.67 -64.14 7.48
C PHE A 14 -31.85 -63.46 8.21
N SER A 15 -32.38 -62.40 7.59
CA SER A 15 -33.79 -62.16 7.19
C SER A 15 -33.91 -60.67 6.80
N ILE A 16 -33.94 -60.31 5.51
CA ILE A 16 -35.12 -60.21 4.63
C ILE A 16 -36.32 -59.53 5.28
N PHE A 17 -36.56 -58.28 4.89
CA PHE A 17 -37.88 -57.65 4.64
C PHE A 17 -37.62 -56.52 3.62
N ILE A 18 -37.69 -56.82 2.32
CA ILE A 18 -38.83 -56.52 1.44
C ILE A 18 -39.35 -55.09 1.64
N PHE A 19 -38.71 -54.14 0.95
CA PHE A 19 -39.44 -53.04 0.33
C PHE A 19 -39.45 -53.28 -1.17
N SER A 20 -40.67 -53.34 -1.68
CA SER A 20 -41.06 -53.80 -3.01
C SER A 20 -40.40 -52.97 -4.11
N GLY A 21 -39.24 -53.43 -4.58
CA GLY A 21 -38.77 -53.11 -5.91
C GLY A 21 -39.72 -53.75 -6.91
N LEU A 22 -40.75 -53.01 -7.33
CA LEU A 22 -41.32 -53.23 -8.65
C LEU A 22 -40.17 -52.95 -9.63
N ILE A 23 -39.47 -54.02 -10.02
CA ILE A 23 -38.84 -54.06 -11.33
C ILE A 23 -40.02 -53.96 -12.28
N PHE A 24 -40.32 -52.74 -12.75
CA PHE A 24 -41.08 -52.57 -13.97
C PHE A 24 -40.20 -53.18 -15.06
N THR A 25 -40.42 -54.45 -15.36
CA THR A 25 -40.10 -54.99 -16.67
C THR A 25 -40.79 -54.05 -17.66
N HIS A 26 -40.00 -53.29 -18.43
CA HIS A 26 -40.48 -52.50 -19.55
C HIS A 26 -41.43 -53.39 -20.35
N LYS A 27 -42.74 -53.09 -20.31
CA LYS A 27 -43.62 -53.49 -21.40
C LYS A 27 -43.18 -52.62 -22.56
N GLY A 28 -42.23 -53.12 -23.37
CA GLY A 28 -41.91 -52.50 -24.65
C GLY A 28 -43.19 -52.37 -25.46
N CYS A 29 -43.26 -51.36 -26.31
CA CYS A 29 -44.46 -51.04 -27.07
C CYS A 29 -44.86 -52.03 -28.18
N ALA A 30 -44.48 -53.31 -28.07
CA ALA A 30 -45.02 -54.38 -28.88
C ALA A 30 -46.36 -54.84 -28.29
N LYS A 31 -47.47 -54.69 -29.01
CA LYS A 31 -48.72 -55.30 -28.56
C LYS A 31 -48.63 -56.83 -28.75
N GLU A 32 -48.80 -57.54 -27.64
CA GLU A 32 -49.01 -58.99 -27.58
C GLU A 32 -50.29 -59.35 -28.35
N GLY A 33 -50.19 -60.24 -29.33
CA GLY A 33 -51.33 -61.01 -29.80
C GLY A 33 -51.71 -62.01 -28.71
N GLU A 34 -52.97 -62.01 -28.27
CA GLU A 34 -53.48 -62.99 -27.29
C GLU A 34 -53.28 -64.42 -27.83
N ASN A 35 -52.38 -65.18 -27.21
CA ASN A 35 -52.40 -66.64 -27.30
C ASN A 35 -52.25 -67.23 -25.90
N GLN A 36 -53.18 -68.12 -25.54
CA GLN A 36 -53.23 -68.84 -24.28
C GLN A 36 -52.13 -69.91 -24.22
N ASP A 37 -50.92 -69.58 -23.78
CA ASP A 37 -49.93 -70.55 -23.28
C ASP A 37 -48.77 -69.79 -22.61
N GLY A 38 -48.69 -69.86 -21.28
CA GLY A 38 -47.61 -69.28 -20.51
C GLY A 38 -46.39 -70.18 -20.47
N SER A 39 -45.32 -69.82 -21.18
CA SER A 39 -43.98 -70.34 -20.95
C SER A 39 -42.93 -69.30 -21.34
N PHE A 40 -42.17 -68.83 -20.35
CA PHE A 40 -41.15 -67.79 -20.45
C PHE A 40 -39.77 -68.47 -20.47
N ASP A 41 -38.96 -68.25 -21.50
CA ASP A 41 -37.55 -68.68 -21.56
C ASP A 41 -36.66 -67.44 -21.74
N VAL A 42 -35.76 -67.21 -20.78
CA VAL A 42 -34.87 -66.04 -20.73
C VAL A 42 -33.46 -66.50 -21.05
N ILE A 43 -32.97 -66.16 -22.24
CA ILE A 43 -31.54 -66.14 -22.54
C ILE A 43 -31.14 -64.67 -22.68
N LYS A 44 -30.35 -64.17 -21.72
CA LYS A 44 -29.62 -62.91 -21.86
C LYS A 44 -28.15 -63.25 -22.01
N ASP A 45 -27.66 -63.20 -23.25
CA ASP A 45 -26.25 -62.90 -23.53
C ASP A 45 -26.09 -61.37 -23.46
N THR A 46 -25.06 -60.92 -22.75
CA THR A 46 -24.56 -59.54 -22.80
C THR A 46 -23.10 -59.57 -23.25
N PRO A 47 -22.72 -58.84 -24.31
CA PRO A 47 -21.37 -58.33 -24.46
C PRO A 47 -21.30 -56.89 -23.93
N SER A 48 -20.21 -56.56 -23.25
CA SER A 48 -19.83 -55.17 -22.93
C SER A 48 -18.39 -54.95 -23.39
N ASP A 49 -18.22 -54.08 -24.38
CA ASP A 49 -17.01 -53.28 -24.61
C ASP A 49 -16.90 -52.23 -23.47
N GLU A 50 -15.80 -51.56 -23.09
CA GLU A 50 -14.58 -51.16 -23.81
C GLU A 50 -13.51 -50.59 -22.82
N TYR A 51 -12.23 -50.65 -23.23
CA TYR A 51 -11.13 -49.66 -23.14
C TYR A 51 -10.34 -49.21 -21.85
N ILE A 52 -9.01 -49.41 -21.99
CA ILE A 52 -7.79 -48.59 -21.72
C ILE A 52 -7.44 -48.04 -20.33
N LEU A 53 -6.27 -48.50 -19.84
CA LEU A 53 -5.12 -47.67 -19.40
C LEU A 53 -3.85 -48.53 -19.57
N ASP A 54 -3.10 -48.30 -20.65
CA ASP A 54 -1.75 -48.87 -20.83
C ASP A 54 -0.72 -47.81 -20.43
N THR A 55 0.19 -48.18 -19.53
CA THR A 55 1.18 -47.27 -18.98
C THR A 55 2.45 -47.40 -19.79
N ILE A 56 2.67 -46.40 -20.65
CA ILE A 56 3.91 -45.91 -21.25
C ILE A 56 5.15 -46.81 -21.04
N ASP A 57 5.54 -47.46 -22.13
CA ASP A 57 6.88 -47.98 -22.34
C ASP A 57 7.90 -46.83 -22.36
N GLY A 58 9.01 -47.06 -21.66
CA GLY A 58 10.06 -46.08 -21.42
C GLY A 58 10.84 -45.71 -22.67
N GLU A 59 10.99 -44.39 -22.85
CA GLU A 59 12.19 -43.77 -23.39
C GLU A 59 12.61 -42.66 -22.42
N THR A 60 13.68 -42.90 -21.67
CA THR A 60 14.34 -41.86 -20.87
C THR A 60 15.17 -40.99 -21.80
N MET A 61 14.65 -39.79 -22.09
CA MET A 61 15.50 -38.64 -22.44
C MET A 61 16.34 -38.25 -21.21
N ASP A 62 17.61 -38.00 -21.47
CA ASP A 62 18.65 -37.62 -20.53
C ASP A 62 18.30 -36.30 -19.82
N LEU A 63 18.00 -36.38 -18.52
CA LEU A 63 17.93 -35.23 -17.61
C LEU A 63 19.18 -35.25 -16.74
N GLN A 64 20.24 -34.62 -17.24
CA GLN A 64 21.18 -33.92 -16.38
C GLN A 64 20.96 -32.43 -16.57
N ASP A 65 20.00 -31.87 -15.85
CA ASP A 65 20.27 -30.61 -15.16
C ASP A 65 19.42 -30.52 -13.90
N SER A 66 20.09 -30.21 -12.81
CA SER A 66 19.49 -30.03 -11.49
C SER A 66 18.47 -28.89 -11.53
N GLU A 67 17.31 -29.12 -10.90
CA GLU A 67 16.33 -28.08 -10.62
C GLU A 67 17.01 -26.92 -9.87
N CYS A 68 17.20 -25.80 -10.55
CA CYS A 68 17.58 -24.53 -9.93
C CYS A 68 16.36 -24.02 -9.16
N ILE A 69 16.47 -23.99 -7.83
CA ILE A 69 15.42 -23.47 -6.95
C ILE A 69 15.79 -22.01 -6.67
N PRO A 70 15.00 -21.02 -7.16
CA PRO A 70 15.39 -19.62 -7.09
C PRO A 70 15.45 -19.14 -5.65
N VAL A 71 16.63 -18.67 -5.25
CA VAL A 71 16.91 -18.01 -3.97
C VAL A 71 17.58 -16.65 -4.24
N GLN A 72 17.73 -15.82 -3.21
CA GLN A 72 18.41 -14.54 -3.36
C GLN A 72 19.87 -14.76 -3.78
N GLU A 73 20.27 -14.06 -4.84
CA GLU A 73 21.62 -14.05 -5.41
C GLU A 73 22.71 -13.86 -4.35
N GLN A 74 23.67 -14.78 -4.34
CA GLN A 74 24.85 -14.73 -3.48
C GLN A 74 26.11 -14.66 -4.32
N CYS A 75 27.16 -14.02 -3.79
CA CYS A 75 28.49 -14.01 -4.41
C CYS A 75 29.19 -15.37 -4.31
N ASN A 76 28.71 -16.35 -5.07
CA ASN A 76 29.20 -17.73 -5.01
C ASN A 76 29.57 -18.30 -6.40
N GLY A 77 29.41 -17.52 -7.47
CA GLY A 77 29.72 -17.92 -8.83
C GLY A 77 28.66 -18.83 -9.46
N LYS A 78 27.43 -18.80 -8.93
CA LYS A 78 26.27 -19.53 -9.46
C LYS A 78 25.13 -18.57 -9.78
N ASP A 79 24.23 -19.05 -10.61
CA ASP A 79 22.95 -18.42 -10.90
C ASP A 79 21.96 -18.98 -9.86
N ASP A 80 21.79 -18.25 -8.76
CA ASP A 80 21.02 -18.66 -7.59
C ASP A 80 19.53 -18.28 -7.75
N ASP A 81 19.20 -17.23 -8.51
CA ASP A 81 17.84 -16.79 -8.84
C ASP A 81 17.32 -17.33 -10.19
N CYS A 82 18.15 -18.09 -10.89
CA CYS A 82 17.84 -18.85 -12.10
C CYS A 82 17.43 -17.96 -13.29
N ASP A 83 17.91 -16.72 -13.36
CA ASP A 83 17.58 -15.76 -14.43
C ASP A 83 18.51 -15.84 -15.65
N GLY A 84 19.52 -16.73 -15.61
CA GLY A 84 20.50 -16.95 -16.66
C GLY A 84 21.73 -16.05 -16.56
N ARG A 85 21.88 -15.30 -15.47
CA ARG A 85 23.07 -14.50 -15.16
C ARG A 85 23.63 -14.95 -13.82
N ILE A 86 24.94 -14.80 -13.65
CA ILE A 86 25.66 -15.25 -12.45
C ILE A 86 25.94 -14.03 -11.59
N ASP A 87 25.65 -14.14 -10.29
CA ASP A 87 25.94 -13.15 -9.25
C ASP A 87 25.38 -11.73 -9.58
N ASN A 88 24.18 -11.65 -10.16
CA ASN A 88 23.51 -10.37 -10.46
C ASN A 88 22.55 -9.92 -9.36
N GLY A 89 22.08 -8.68 -9.39
CA GLY A 89 21.13 -8.17 -8.38
C GLY A 89 21.72 -7.99 -6.96
N ILE A 90 23.02 -8.21 -6.79
CA ILE A 90 23.75 -7.97 -5.55
C ILE A 90 24.01 -6.46 -5.40
N ASP A 91 23.75 -5.91 -4.20
CA ASP A 91 23.97 -4.49 -3.93
C ASP A 91 25.48 -4.19 -3.82
N ILE A 92 26.06 -3.74 -4.93
CA ILE A 92 27.48 -3.33 -4.97
C ILE A 92 27.72 -1.86 -4.60
N LEU A 93 26.65 -1.10 -4.35
CA LEU A 93 26.72 0.34 -4.13
C LEU A 93 26.78 0.70 -2.65
N SER A 94 26.13 -0.11 -1.80
CA SER A 94 26.03 0.17 -0.36
C SER A 94 26.32 -1.01 0.57
N ASP A 95 26.38 -2.25 0.07
CA ASP A 95 26.75 -3.40 0.89
C ASP A 95 28.27 -3.42 1.17
N SER A 96 28.63 -3.39 2.45
CA SER A 96 30.03 -3.46 2.89
C SER A 96 30.70 -4.81 2.61
N ASN A 97 29.94 -5.86 2.28
CA ASN A 97 30.49 -7.17 1.91
C ASN A 97 30.69 -7.35 0.39
N ASN A 98 30.13 -6.47 -0.43
CA ASN A 98 30.10 -6.57 -1.89
C ASN A 98 30.46 -5.24 -2.59
N CYS A 99 31.23 -4.38 -1.92
CA CYS A 99 31.40 -3.00 -2.32
C CYS A 99 32.25 -2.85 -3.59
N GLY A 100 31.64 -2.30 -4.64
CA GLY A 100 32.26 -2.09 -5.96
C GLY A 100 32.41 -3.35 -6.80
N ALA A 101 32.46 -4.54 -6.19
CA ALA A 101 32.38 -5.81 -6.87
C ALA A 101 31.88 -6.91 -5.92
N CYS A 102 31.26 -7.93 -6.51
CA CYS A 102 30.82 -9.11 -5.80
C CYS A 102 31.96 -9.74 -4.96
N GLY A 103 31.72 -9.92 -3.65
CA GLY A 103 32.68 -10.48 -2.69
C GLY A 103 33.79 -9.52 -2.24
N TRP A 104 33.77 -8.24 -2.64
CA TRP A 104 34.73 -7.24 -2.18
C TRP A 104 34.28 -6.64 -0.85
N VAL A 105 34.79 -7.21 0.24
CA VAL A 105 34.51 -6.73 1.59
C VAL A 105 35.32 -5.47 1.89
N CYS A 106 34.65 -4.39 2.27
CA CYS A 106 35.29 -3.18 2.77
C CYS A 106 35.93 -3.43 4.13
N ASN A 107 37.25 -3.58 4.14
CA ASN A 107 38.04 -3.78 5.35
C ASN A 107 39.23 -2.80 5.35
N LEU A 108 39.02 -1.61 5.94
CA LEU A 108 40.05 -0.58 6.04
C LEU A 108 40.85 -0.76 7.34
N PRO A 109 42.19 -0.67 7.30
CA PRO A 109 43.03 -0.75 8.50
C PRO A 109 42.62 0.27 9.57
N ASN A 110 42.50 -0.19 10.82
CA ASN A 110 42.23 0.62 12.01
C ASN A 110 41.01 1.55 11.92
N ALA A 111 40.05 1.24 11.08
CA ALA A 111 38.84 2.02 10.89
C ALA A 111 37.60 1.12 10.84
N THR A 112 36.46 1.66 11.26
CA THR A 112 35.16 1.13 10.88
C THR A 112 34.87 1.58 9.45
N SER A 113 34.74 0.64 8.52
CA SER A 113 34.54 0.89 7.09
C SER A 113 33.06 0.88 6.69
N THR A 114 32.71 1.65 5.67
CA THR A 114 31.38 1.67 5.03
C THR A 114 31.49 1.68 3.51
N CYS A 115 30.45 1.24 2.80
CA CYS A 115 30.39 1.31 1.33
C CYS A 115 29.49 2.46 0.89
N ILE A 116 30.04 3.40 0.11
CA ILE A 116 29.29 4.51 -0.46
C ILE A 116 29.67 4.66 -1.92
N ASN A 117 28.67 4.52 -2.80
CA ASN A 117 28.82 4.63 -4.26
C ASN A 117 29.90 3.68 -4.82
N ALA A 118 29.87 2.41 -4.41
CA ALA A 118 30.80 1.38 -4.88
C ALA A 118 32.28 1.62 -4.51
N ALA A 119 32.56 2.44 -3.50
CA ALA A 119 33.88 2.62 -2.92
C ALA A 119 33.84 2.48 -1.39
N CYS A 120 34.92 1.99 -0.79
CA CYS A 120 35.06 1.89 0.66
C CYS A 120 35.49 3.25 1.24
N TRP A 121 34.85 3.64 2.35
CA TRP A 121 35.13 4.87 3.08
C TRP A 121 35.32 4.59 4.57
N VAL A 122 36.13 5.42 5.23
CA VAL A 122 36.24 5.47 6.69
C VAL A 122 34.97 6.10 7.27
N LEU A 123 34.22 5.35 8.09
CA LEU A 123 33.08 5.87 8.86
C LEU A 123 33.55 6.54 10.15
N GLN A 124 34.47 5.87 10.85
CA GLN A 124 35.15 6.38 12.05
C GLN A 124 36.46 5.60 12.23
N CYS A 125 37.50 6.26 12.75
CA CYS A 125 38.69 5.56 13.19
C CYS A 125 38.39 4.72 14.44
N ASN A 126 39.11 3.61 14.60
CA ASN A 126 39.07 2.85 15.85
C ASN A 126 39.74 3.69 16.96
N ASP A 127 39.32 3.48 18.21
CA ASP A 127 39.89 4.17 19.37
C ASP A 127 41.42 4.12 19.36
N GLY A 128 42.07 5.29 19.51
CA GLY A 128 43.52 5.43 19.48
C GLY A 128 44.13 5.58 18.09
N PHE A 129 43.33 5.72 17.03
CA PHE A 129 43.81 5.99 15.68
C PHE A 129 43.19 7.26 15.09
N ILE A 130 43.97 7.98 14.30
CA ILE A 130 43.55 9.18 13.56
C ILE A 130 43.99 9.07 12.09
N ASP A 131 43.16 9.61 11.21
CA ASP A 131 43.42 9.77 9.78
C ASP A 131 44.20 11.09 9.56
N LEU A 132 45.52 10.97 9.48
CA LEU A 132 46.44 12.10 9.45
C LEU A 132 46.50 12.79 8.07
N ASP A 133 46.38 12.03 6.99
CA ASP A 133 46.46 12.54 5.62
C ASP A 133 45.09 12.84 4.98
N LYS A 134 43.99 12.40 5.63
CA LYS A 134 42.59 12.56 5.22
C LYS A 134 42.27 11.83 3.93
N ASP A 135 43.02 10.77 3.59
CA ASP A 135 42.71 9.91 2.46
C ASP A 135 41.73 8.80 2.88
N PRO A 136 40.48 8.83 2.38
CA PRO A 136 39.43 7.91 2.81
C PRO A 136 39.64 6.45 2.36
N THR A 137 40.72 6.16 1.59
CA THR A 137 40.92 4.86 0.93
C THR A 137 41.92 3.93 1.61
N ASN A 138 42.73 4.42 2.56
CA ASN A 138 43.79 3.66 3.25
C ASN A 138 43.56 3.42 4.74
N GLY A 139 42.54 4.03 5.35
CA GLY A 139 42.13 3.75 6.73
C GLY A 139 42.54 4.85 7.69
N CYS A 140 42.89 4.49 8.94
CA CYS A 140 43.42 5.42 9.93
C CYS A 140 44.85 4.98 10.31
N GLU A 141 45.83 5.72 9.82
CA GLU A 141 47.22 5.28 9.77
C GLU A 141 48.03 5.67 11.01
N TYR A 142 47.56 6.65 11.78
CA TYR A 142 48.35 7.23 12.86
C TYR A 142 47.78 6.86 14.23
N GLU A 143 48.59 6.21 15.07
CA GLU A 143 48.20 5.83 16.44
C GLU A 143 48.42 7.01 17.39
N CYS A 144 47.34 7.67 17.83
CA CYS A 144 47.38 8.82 18.73
C CYS A 144 46.09 8.96 19.55
N ILE A 145 46.16 9.56 20.75
CA ILE A 145 45.03 9.70 21.68
C ILE A 145 44.77 11.19 21.93
N PRO A 146 43.69 11.79 21.37
CA PRO A 146 43.45 13.24 21.40
C PRO A 146 42.97 13.79 22.76
N GLU A 147 43.12 13.02 23.85
CA GLU A 147 42.72 13.43 25.20
C GLU A 147 43.85 14.07 26.01
N ARG A 148 45.02 14.29 25.41
CA ARG A 148 46.17 14.91 26.09
C ARG A 148 46.23 16.42 25.81
N PRO A 149 46.69 17.24 26.78
CA PRO A 149 46.96 18.65 26.54
C PRO A 149 48.12 18.82 25.55
N ASN A 150 48.10 19.92 24.78
CA ASN A 150 49.18 20.30 23.88
C ASN A 150 50.54 20.37 24.58
N GLU A 151 51.58 20.08 23.81
CA GLU A 151 52.97 20.07 24.20
C GLU A 151 53.36 21.38 24.87
N SER A 152 53.82 21.28 26.10
CA SER A 152 54.31 22.40 26.87
C SER A 152 55.57 22.02 27.65
N ARG A 153 56.47 23.00 27.79
CA ARG A 153 57.59 22.85 28.72
C ARG A 153 57.15 22.91 30.18
N ASP A 154 56.00 23.54 30.45
CA ASP A 154 55.54 23.78 31.82
C ASP A 154 55.07 22.49 32.51
N ASP A 155 54.51 21.55 31.74
CA ASP A 155 54.09 20.23 32.24
C ASP A 155 55.08 19.10 31.89
N GLY A 156 56.15 19.41 31.15
CA GLY A 156 57.24 18.50 30.83
C GLY A 156 56.96 17.57 29.65
N THR A 157 55.95 17.87 28.83
CA THR A 157 55.56 17.08 27.66
C THR A 157 56.43 17.32 26.42
N CYS A 158 57.19 18.43 26.36
CA CYS A 158 58.13 18.73 25.27
C CYS A 158 59.41 17.84 25.19
N GLU A 159 59.54 16.78 25.99
CA GLU A 159 60.71 15.87 26.00
C GLU A 159 60.33 14.39 26.26
N ASP A 160 59.04 14.03 26.14
CA ASP A 160 58.55 12.68 26.49
C ASP A 160 58.47 11.73 25.30
N GLY A 161 58.70 12.22 24.08
CA GLY A 161 58.70 11.44 22.86
C GLY A 161 57.30 11.05 22.40
N VAL A 162 56.25 11.73 22.89
CA VAL A 162 54.85 11.49 22.52
C VAL A 162 54.27 12.73 21.85
N ASP A 163 53.55 12.51 20.75
CA ASP A 163 52.68 13.49 20.09
C ASP A 163 51.38 13.59 20.90
N ASN A 164 51.27 14.62 21.71
CA ASN A 164 50.22 14.81 22.70
C ASN A 164 49.00 15.55 22.12
N ASP A 165 49.16 16.36 21.07
CA ASP A 165 48.05 17.02 20.38
C ASP A 165 47.66 16.39 19.02
N CYS A 166 48.35 15.33 18.63
CA CYS A 166 48.13 14.52 17.43
C CYS A 166 48.33 15.29 16.10
N ASP A 167 49.21 16.29 16.06
CA ASP A 167 49.51 17.07 14.86
C ASP A 167 50.57 16.42 13.93
N GLY A 168 51.17 15.31 14.37
CA GLY A 168 52.20 14.56 13.64
C GLY A 168 53.63 15.00 13.96
N ARG A 169 53.85 15.80 15.00
CA ARG A 169 55.17 16.24 15.49
C ARG A 169 55.37 15.80 16.93
N VAL A 170 56.63 15.80 17.36
CA VAL A 170 57.00 15.33 18.70
C VAL A 170 58.06 16.27 19.27
N ASP A 171 57.93 16.60 20.55
CA ASP A 171 58.92 17.32 21.36
C ASP A 171 59.44 18.62 20.68
N ASN A 172 60.76 18.77 20.58
CA ASN A 172 61.47 19.92 20.03
C ASN A 172 61.31 20.14 18.52
N THR A 173 60.58 19.28 17.82
CA THR A 173 60.18 19.50 16.43
C THR A 173 58.80 20.17 16.33
N ASP A 174 58.13 20.33 17.48
CA ASP A 174 56.90 21.07 17.66
C ASP A 174 57.17 22.57 17.87
N GLY A 175 56.30 23.41 17.29
CA GLY A 175 56.34 24.87 17.41
C GLY A 175 55.95 25.37 18.81
N ASP A 176 55.25 24.55 19.58
CA ASP A 176 54.69 24.90 20.89
C ASP A 176 55.75 24.92 22.03
N CYS A 177 57.02 24.56 21.73
CA CYS A 177 58.09 24.33 22.72
C CYS A 177 59.26 25.37 22.78
N SER A 178 59.07 26.65 22.42
CA SER A 178 60.13 27.71 22.46
C SER A 178 60.32 28.37 23.85
N SER A 179 61.50 28.93 24.18
CA SER A 179 61.83 29.48 25.52
C SER A 179 61.76 31.00 25.64
N CYS A 180 60.90 31.48 26.53
CA CYS A 180 60.59 32.89 26.84
C CYS A 180 61.02 33.28 28.27
N ILE A 181 61.47 34.52 28.53
CA ILE A 181 61.76 35.06 29.88
C ILE A 181 61.21 36.49 30.06
N PRO A 182 60.91 36.96 31.30
CA PRO A 182 60.27 38.28 31.52
C PRO A 182 61.08 39.48 30.99
N GLU A 183 60.36 40.53 30.59
CA GLU A 183 60.93 41.69 29.89
C GLU A 183 61.86 42.60 30.71
N TYR A 184 62.82 43.20 30.00
CA TYR A 184 63.70 44.26 30.48
C TYR A 184 63.59 45.45 29.52
N CYS A 185 63.66 46.70 30.00
CA CYS A 185 63.71 47.90 29.15
C CYS A 185 65.00 47.98 28.30
N ASP A 186 65.15 47.09 27.33
CA ASP A 186 66.33 46.97 26.48
C ASP A 186 66.01 46.83 24.99
N THR A 187 64.74 47.00 24.61
CA THR A 187 64.23 47.03 23.24
C THR A 187 64.27 45.68 22.51
N ILE A 188 64.28 44.60 23.27
CA ILE A 188 64.22 43.21 22.77
C ILE A 188 62.94 42.57 23.32
N ASP A 189 62.28 41.75 22.50
CA ASP A 189 61.17 40.86 22.89
C ASP A 189 61.77 39.60 23.55
N ASN A 190 61.86 39.63 24.88
CA ASN A 190 62.47 38.60 25.72
C ASN A 190 61.47 37.50 26.11
N ASP A 191 60.18 37.81 26.21
CA ASP A 191 59.11 36.87 26.58
C ASP A 191 58.35 36.28 25.37
N CYS A 192 58.75 36.70 24.17
CA CYS A 192 58.31 36.21 22.88
C CYS A 192 56.79 36.30 22.66
N ASP A 193 56.12 37.27 23.28
CA ASP A 193 54.70 37.56 23.03
C ASP A 193 54.47 38.39 21.74
N GLY A 194 55.55 38.85 21.11
CA GLY A 194 55.56 39.58 19.84
C GLY A 194 55.51 41.10 19.98
N LEU A 195 55.56 41.62 21.20
CA LEU A 195 55.69 43.03 21.52
C LEU A 195 57.08 43.30 22.14
N VAL A 196 57.45 44.57 22.30
CA VAL A 196 58.76 44.93 22.88
C VAL A 196 58.55 45.88 24.06
N ASP A 197 59.09 45.50 25.22
CA ASP A 197 59.08 46.24 26.48
C ASP A 197 57.66 46.59 27.04
N GLU A 198 56.62 45.82 26.77
CA GLU A 198 55.21 46.12 27.09
C GLU A 198 54.77 45.81 28.53
N ASP A 199 55.54 45.01 29.25
CA ASP A 199 55.23 44.54 30.61
C ASP A 199 55.40 45.59 31.73
N PHE A 200 55.81 46.81 31.39
CA PHE A 200 55.99 47.89 32.36
C PHE A 200 54.72 48.73 32.49
N ASN A 201 54.39 49.13 33.73
CA ASN A 201 53.25 50.00 33.97
C ASN A 201 53.57 51.46 33.61
N PHE A 202 53.36 51.80 32.35
CA PHE A 202 53.60 53.15 31.85
C PHE A 202 52.63 54.21 32.35
N ARG A 203 51.53 53.82 33.01
CA ARG A 203 50.48 54.76 33.43
C ARG A 203 50.67 55.26 34.85
N THR A 204 51.22 54.45 35.73
CA THR A 204 51.30 54.77 37.17
C THR A 204 52.66 54.53 37.79
N ASP A 205 53.60 53.83 37.15
CA ASP A 205 54.95 53.67 37.71
C ASP A 205 55.75 54.96 37.53
N PRO A 206 56.18 55.63 38.62
CA PRO A 206 57.00 56.82 38.54
C PRO A 206 58.37 56.59 37.89
N ASN A 207 58.81 55.35 37.69
CA ASN A 207 60.09 55.01 37.06
C ASN A 207 60.00 54.61 35.57
N HIS A 208 58.78 54.41 35.05
CA HIS A 208 58.52 54.05 33.65
C HIS A 208 57.41 54.94 33.06
N CYS A 209 57.28 56.18 33.52
CA CYS A 209 56.10 57.00 33.24
C CYS A 209 56.03 57.45 31.77
N GLY A 210 55.02 56.97 31.03
CA GLY A 210 54.81 57.27 29.61
C GLY A 210 55.71 56.50 28.64
N SER A 211 56.90 56.07 29.09
CA SER A 211 57.78 55.17 28.35
C SER A 211 58.77 54.47 29.28
N CYS A 212 59.26 53.32 28.85
CA CYS A 212 60.27 52.52 29.58
C CYS A 212 61.44 53.39 30.04
N GLY A 213 61.80 53.31 31.33
CA GLY A 213 62.92 54.03 31.95
C GLY A 213 62.69 55.52 32.22
N THR A 214 61.49 56.05 32.04
CA THR A 214 61.18 57.48 32.27
C THR A 214 60.84 57.75 33.74
N VAL A 215 61.76 58.37 34.48
CA VAL A 215 61.62 58.65 35.91
C VAL A 215 61.08 60.06 36.18
N CYS A 216 60.01 60.18 36.97
CA CYS A 216 59.41 61.47 37.35
C CYS A 216 60.23 62.23 38.40
N PRO A 217 60.51 63.54 38.21
CA PRO A 217 61.30 64.33 39.15
C PRO A 217 60.50 64.81 40.37
N ASP A 218 61.17 64.92 41.51
CA ASP A 218 60.64 65.57 42.73
C ASP A 218 60.76 67.11 42.67
N TYR A 219 59.83 67.80 43.34
CA TYR A 219 59.76 69.26 43.39
C TYR A 219 59.68 69.77 44.85
N PRO A 220 59.83 71.09 45.12
CA PRO A 220 59.73 71.62 46.47
C PRO A 220 58.37 71.30 47.11
N ARG A 221 58.38 70.64 48.28
CA ARG A 221 57.17 70.21 49.01
C ARG A 221 56.21 69.31 48.21
N ALA A 222 56.75 68.56 47.25
CA ALA A 222 55.96 67.66 46.43
C ALA A 222 56.80 66.49 45.88
N LYS A 223 56.17 65.32 45.71
CA LYS A 223 56.79 64.12 45.13
C LYS A 223 56.35 63.88 43.69
N GLY A 224 57.29 63.52 42.83
CA GLY A 224 56.98 63.15 41.44
C GLY A 224 56.19 61.85 41.39
N THR A 225 55.03 61.88 40.74
CA THR A 225 54.17 60.70 40.55
C THR A 225 53.78 60.57 39.09
N CYS A 226 53.41 59.37 38.67
CA CYS A 226 52.94 59.11 37.32
C CYS A 226 51.42 58.95 37.32
N ILE A 227 50.72 59.79 36.56
CA ILE A 227 49.27 59.66 36.36
C ILE A 227 49.00 59.66 34.86
N MET A 228 48.45 58.55 34.38
CA MET A 228 48.13 58.32 32.96
C MET A 228 49.34 58.50 32.03
N GLY A 229 50.54 58.16 32.49
CA GLY A 229 51.77 58.23 31.69
C GLY A 229 52.34 59.63 31.52
N ILE A 230 51.88 60.59 32.32
CA ILE A 230 52.44 61.93 32.41
C ILE A 230 52.98 62.12 33.83
N CYS A 231 54.22 62.60 33.93
CA CYS A 231 54.79 62.97 35.23
C CYS A 231 54.08 64.20 35.80
N THR A 232 53.50 64.03 36.99
CA THR A 232 52.84 65.07 37.78
C THR A 232 53.39 65.05 39.22
N ILE A 233 52.77 65.80 40.13
CA ILE A 233 53.21 65.92 41.52
C ILE A 233 52.10 65.58 42.51
N THR A 234 52.47 65.03 43.66
CA THR A 234 51.63 64.93 44.85
C THR A 234 52.21 65.83 45.93
N CYS A 235 51.39 66.73 46.49
CA CYS A 235 51.82 67.67 47.52
C CYS A 235 52.13 66.97 48.85
N ASP A 236 53.10 67.50 49.59
CA ASP A 236 53.31 67.11 50.99
C ASP A 236 52.07 67.52 51.83
N PRO A 237 51.71 66.75 52.87
CA PRO A 237 50.54 67.04 53.69
C PRO A 237 50.50 68.48 54.24
N GLY A 238 49.35 69.15 54.08
CA GLY A 238 49.14 70.53 54.53
C GLY A 238 49.56 71.61 53.53
N TYR A 239 49.94 71.22 52.31
CA TYR A 239 50.25 72.12 51.19
C TYR A 239 49.42 71.77 49.96
N ALA A 240 48.96 72.79 49.24
CA ALA A 240 48.23 72.64 47.98
C ALA A 240 48.91 73.48 46.87
N ASN A 241 48.84 72.99 45.63
CA ASN A 241 49.23 73.73 44.43
C ASN A 241 48.00 74.47 43.91
N LEU A 242 47.80 75.72 44.35
CA LEU A 242 46.59 76.47 44.03
C LEU A 242 46.69 77.22 42.70
N ASP A 243 47.91 77.46 42.19
CA ASP A 243 48.12 78.11 40.89
C ASP A 243 48.22 77.14 39.70
N GLY A 244 48.32 75.83 39.96
CA GLY A 244 48.36 74.76 38.96
C GLY A 244 49.70 74.64 38.23
N ILE A 245 50.77 75.32 38.68
CA ILE A 245 52.08 75.28 38.05
C ILE A 245 52.93 74.21 38.73
N ILE A 246 53.29 73.15 37.99
CA ILE A 246 54.03 72.01 38.56
C ILE A 246 55.48 72.37 38.95
N LEU A 247 56.11 73.33 38.26
CA LEU A 247 57.54 73.61 38.38
C LEU A 247 57.96 74.26 39.72
N ASN A 248 57.04 74.91 40.44
CA ASN A 248 57.28 75.57 41.74
C ASN A 248 56.79 74.75 42.94
N GLY A 249 56.19 73.57 42.74
CA GLY A 249 55.73 72.69 43.82
C GLY A 249 54.38 73.11 44.40
N CYS A 250 54.12 72.79 45.68
CA CYS A 250 52.87 73.12 46.37
C CYS A 250 53.09 74.22 47.42
N GLU A 251 52.49 75.39 47.19
CA GLU A 251 52.93 76.67 47.75
C GLU A 251 52.05 77.25 48.87
N GLU A 252 50.77 76.86 49.00
CA GLU A 252 49.78 77.46 49.92
C GLU A 252 49.22 76.49 50.99
N ILE A 253 48.55 77.02 52.04
CA ILE A 253 48.01 76.29 53.21
C ILE A 253 46.46 76.28 53.21
N CYS A 254 45.81 75.11 53.27
CA CYS A 254 44.33 74.91 53.40
C CYS A 254 43.92 74.48 54.83
N VAL A 255 42.70 74.81 55.30
CA VAL A 255 42.16 74.43 56.62
C VAL A 255 40.78 73.75 56.50
N PRO A 256 40.64 72.45 56.81
CA PRO A 256 39.41 71.69 56.59
C PRO A 256 38.24 72.08 57.51
N SER A 257 37.03 72.00 56.96
CA SER A 257 35.71 72.22 57.56
C SER A 257 35.25 71.03 58.43
N THR A 258 34.06 71.12 59.03
CA THR A 258 33.50 70.03 59.87
C THR A 258 32.79 68.93 59.09
N ASP A 259 32.48 69.15 57.81
CA ASP A 259 31.98 68.13 56.88
C ASP A 259 33.18 67.54 56.12
N GLN A 260 33.80 66.52 56.71
CA GLN A 260 35.05 65.94 56.22
C GLN A 260 34.88 65.01 55.01
N ASN A 261 33.64 64.82 54.54
CA ASN A 261 33.29 63.94 53.44
C ASN A 261 32.44 64.68 52.38
N GLU A 262 32.42 66.01 52.43
CA GLU A 262 31.84 66.90 51.40
C GLU A 262 30.51 66.43 50.75
N SER A 263 29.60 65.85 51.55
CA SER A 263 28.43 65.11 51.04
C SER A 263 27.33 66.01 50.46
N THR A 264 27.52 67.33 50.53
CA THR A 264 26.55 68.35 50.16
C THR A 264 27.12 69.25 49.06
N CYS A 265 26.43 69.29 47.91
CA CYS A 265 26.78 70.15 46.78
C CYS A 265 26.67 71.65 47.16
N ASN A 266 27.77 72.27 47.58
CA ASN A 266 27.78 73.63 48.09
C ASN A 266 28.88 74.54 47.50
N GLY A 267 29.77 73.99 46.68
CA GLY A 267 30.78 74.71 45.91
C GLY A 267 32.02 75.08 46.72
N LYS A 268 32.37 74.31 47.75
CA LYS A 268 33.55 74.56 48.59
C LYS A 268 34.24 73.26 48.99
N ASP A 269 35.55 73.23 48.78
CA ASP A 269 36.51 72.24 49.29
C ASP A 269 36.47 72.19 50.83
N ASP A 270 35.55 71.39 51.37
CA ASP A 270 35.29 71.30 52.80
C ASP A 270 36.29 70.38 53.53
N ASP A 271 37.03 69.51 52.85
CA ASP A 271 38.00 68.60 53.46
C ASP A 271 39.48 68.91 53.14
N CYS A 272 39.72 69.93 52.31
CA CYS A 272 41.02 70.47 51.93
C CYS A 272 41.91 69.51 51.15
N ASP A 273 41.33 68.60 50.37
CA ASP A 273 42.08 67.72 49.49
C ASP A 273 42.43 68.36 48.13
N GLY A 274 41.86 69.55 47.85
CA GLY A 274 42.08 70.35 46.65
C GLY A 274 41.03 70.17 45.56
N PHE A 275 39.99 69.37 45.79
CA PHE A 275 38.83 69.21 44.92
C PHE A 275 37.59 69.87 45.55
N ILE A 276 36.51 70.04 44.78
CA ILE A 276 35.29 70.71 45.25
C ILE A 276 34.10 69.80 44.92
N ASP A 277 33.28 69.54 45.94
CA ASP A 277 32.10 68.67 45.97
C ASP A 277 32.34 67.24 45.42
N GLU A 278 33.55 66.66 45.58
CA GLU A 278 33.92 65.36 44.99
C GLU A 278 33.23 64.16 45.64
N ASP A 279 32.83 64.27 46.91
CA ASP A 279 32.14 63.23 47.66
C ASP A 279 30.60 63.44 47.72
N TYR A 280 30.06 64.24 46.78
CA TYR A 280 28.63 64.48 46.65
C TYR A 280 27.81 63.17 46.57
N THR A 281 26.77 63.05 47.40
CA THR A 281 25.86 61.89 47.37
C THR A 281 24.64 62.20 46.48
N PRO A 282 24.54 61.59 45.27
CA PRO A 282 23.49 61.93 44.32
C PRO A 282 22.14 61.27 44.66
N TYR A 283 21.04 61.89 44.21
CA TYR A 283 19.70 61.29 44.15
C TYR A 283 19.37 60.92 42.70
N PHE A 284 18.40 60.02 42.47
CA PHE A 284 18.03 59.59 41.12
C PHE A 284 16.78 60.29 40.60
N CYS A 285 16.78 60.71 39.34
CA CYS A 285 15.61 61.15 38.58
C CYS A 285 15.41 60.27 37.34
N GLY A 286 14.19 60.20 36.81
CA GLY A 286 13.80 59.25 35.76
C GLY A 286 13.34 57.89 36.31
N ALA A 287 12.78 57.06 35.44
CA ALA A 287 12.33 55.70 35.72
C ALA A 287 12.98 54.71 34.73
N GLY A 288 13.01 53.42 35.09
CA GLY A 288 13.56 52.37 34.22
C GLY A 288 15.00 52.64 33.78
N ALA A 289 15.27 52.44 32.49
CA ALA A 289 16.59 52.67 31.88
C ALA A 289 17.00 54.15 31.85
N CYS A 290 16.07 55.09 32.04
CA CYS A 290 16.34 56.53 32.10
C CYS A 290 16.61 57.07 33.50
N ALA A 291 16.67 56.20 34.51
CA ALA A 291 17.12 56.59 35.83
C ALA A 291 18.57 57.10 35.77
N GLN A 292 18.78 58.38 36.07
CA GLN A 292 20.08 59.04 36.14
C GLN A 292 20.32 59.61 37.52
N ALA A 293 21.57 59.54 37.96
CA ALA A 293 22.02 60.20 39.17
C ALA A 293 22.11 61.71 38.95
N SER A 294 21.74 62.51 39.95
CA SER A 294 21.95 63.94 39.97
C SER A 294 23.43 64.27 39.93
N VAL A 295 23.79 65.37 39.28
CA VAL A 295 25.15 65.91 39.22
C VAL A 295 25.22 67.21 40.02
N CYS A 296 26.32 67.39 40.73
CA CYS A 296 26.66 68.67 41.35
C CYS A 296 27.50 69.50 40.39
N LEU A 297 27.06 70.72 40.08
CA LEU A 297 27.80 71.68 39.26
C LEU A 297 27.88 73.02 39.98
N GLU A 298 29.07 73.39 40.44
CA GLU A 298 29.36 74.67 41.10
C GLU A 298 28.37 74.99 42.24
N GLY A 299 28.06 74.01 43.10
CA GLY A 299 27.11 74.17 44.22
C GLY A 299 25.62 74.18 43.82
N ASN A 300 25.27 73.76 42.61
CA ASN A 300 23.87 73.53 42.20
C ASN A 300 23.64 72.07 41.81
N GLU A 301 22.63 71.46 42.42
CA GLU A 301 22.16 70.12 42.06
C GLU A 301 21.34 70.19 40.77
N SER A 302 21.74 69.39 39.78
CA SER A 302 20.98 69.21 38.55
C SER A 302 20.73 67.73 38.33
N CYS A 303 19.49 67.37 38.02
CA CYS A 303 19.17 66.02 37.59
C CYS A 303 18.32 66.12 36.33
N THR A 304 18.88 65.66 35.23
CA THR A 304 18.17 65.49 33.97
C THR A 304 17.99 64.01 33.76
N GLU A 305 16.75 63.60 33.50
CA GLU A 305 16.44 62.20 33.16
C GLU A 305 17.30 61.77 31.96
N GLY A 306 17.68 60.50 31.95
CA GLY A 306 18.47 59.93 30.87
C GLY A 306 17.75 60.07 29.54
N GLN A 307 18.51 60.22 28.46
CA GLN A 307 17.90 60.02 27.15
C GLN A 307 17.68 58.53 26.95
N PRO A 308 16.55 58.13 26.33
CA PRO A 308 16.25 56.72 26.17
C PRO A 308 17.33 56.04 25.31
N GLY A 309 17.86 54.93 25.83
CA GLY A 309 18.88 54.12 25.15
C GLY A 309 18.29 53.29 24.00
N SER A 310 16.97 53.08 24.03
CA SER A 310 16.16 52.46 22.98
C SER A 310 15.11 53.45 22.47
N THR A 311 14.50 53.16 21.33
CA THR A 311 13.33 53.91 20.80
C THR A 311 12.02 53.14 20.92
N SER A 312 12.06 51.97 21.57
CA SER A 312 10.93 51.05 21.75
C SER A 312 11.23 50.03 22.84
N ASP A 313 10.25 49.68 23.65
CA ASP A 313 10.36 48.68 24.72
C ASP A 313 10.02 47.25 24.25
N THR A 314 10.94 46.64 23.50
CA THR A 314 10.73 45.33 22.82
C THR A 314 11.16 44.13 23.65
N VAL A 315 11.72 44.32 24.85
CA VAL A 315 12.31 43.25 25.65
C VAL A 315 11.47 43.03 26.90
N CYS A 316 10.84 41.87 27.04
CA CYS A 316 10.05 41.54 28.23
C CYS A 316 10.94 41.38 29.48
N ASN A 317 11.23 42.48 30.17
CA ASN A 317 12.12 42.55 31.33
C ASN A 317 11.52 43.38 32.49
N ASN A 318 10.33 43.98 32.30
CA ASN A 318 9.67 44.87 33.26
C ASN A 318 10.50 46.12 33.61
N ILE A 319 11.25 46.62 32.63
CA ILE A 319 12.03 47.85 32.66
C ILE A 319 11.58 48.71 31.49
N ASP A 320 11.26 49.97 31.79
CA ASP A 320 10.95 50.99 30.79
C ASP A 320 12.24 51.38 30.03
N ASP A 321 12.48 50.73 28.89
CA ASP A 321 13.72 50.85 28.10
C ASP A 321 13.72 52.07 27.15
N ASP A 322 12.55 52.60 26.79
CA ASP A 322 12.38 53.77 25.93
C ASP A 322 11.82 55.01 26.64
N CYS A 323 11.57 54.87 27.94
CA CYS A 323 11.29 55.93 28.90
C CYS A 323 9.99 56.69 28.64
N ASP A 324 8.97 55.97 28.18
CA ASP A 324 7.64 56.50 27.89
C ASP A 324 6.66 56.41 29.08
N SER A 325 7.14 55.86 30.22
CA SER A 325 6.40 55.55 31.45
C SER A 325 5.52 54.29 31.42
N SER A 326 5.61 53.51 30.35
CA SER A 326 5.07 52.16 30.24
C SER A 326 6.21 51.14 30.38
N VAL A 327 5.87 49.86 30.54
CA VAL A 327 6.87 48.79 30.53
C VAL A 327 6.39 47.72 29.56
N ASP A 328 7.31 47.23 28.74
CA ASP A 328 7.15 46.13 27.78
C ASP A 328 5.97 46.32 26.78
N GLU A 329 5.54 47.54 26.48
CA GLU A 329 4.35 47.83 25.65
C GLU A 329 4.56 47.55 24.15
N ASP A 330 5.81 47.56 23.69
CA ASP A 330 6.21 47.21 22.34
C ASP A 330 6.67 45.74 22.22
N TYR A 331 6.58 44.97 23.29
CA TYR A 331 7.01 43.58 23.33
C TYR A 331 6.30 42.73 22.26
N GLN A 332 7.09 42.02 21.46
CA GLN A 332 6.61 40.99 20.54
C GLN A 332 7.01 39.61 21.07
N PRO A 333 6.06 38.65 21.15
CA PRO A 333 6.34 37.30 21.64
C PRO A 333 7.50 36.61 20.91
N SER A 334 8.39 35.99 21.70
CA SER A 334 9.56 35.27 21.22
C SER A 334 9.19 33.88 20.69
N ASP A 335 10.17 33.15 20.15
CA ASP A 335 9.97 31.77 19.69
C ASP A 335 9.81 30.74 20.83
N LYS A 336 9.80 31.19 22.10
CA LYS A 336 9.48 30.32 23.25
C LYS A 336 8.02 29.83 23.21
N CYS A 337 7.11 30.63 22.66
CA CYS A 337 5.73 30.24 22.46
C CYS A 337 5.53 29.74 21.03
N VAL A 338 4.69 28.72 20.85
CA VAL A 338 4.39 28.13 19.54
C VAL A 338 2.94 28.36 19.15
N GLY A 339 2.66 28.30 17.84
CA GLY A 339 1.30 28.27 17.31
C GLY A 339 0.37 29.38 17.81
N TYR A 340 -0.85 28.98 18.15
CA TYR A 340 -1.89 29.86 18.70
C TYR A 340 -1.45 30.53 20.02
N CYS A 341 -0.67 29.82 20.84
CA CYS A 341 -0.19 30.36 22.12
C CYS A 341 0.81 31.50 21.96
N LYS A 342 1.53 31.58 20.82
CA LYS A 342 2.37 32.73 20.50
C LYS A 342 1.55 33.97 20.17
N GLN A 343 0.46 33.83 19.42
CA GLN A 343 -0.39 34.96 19.00
C GLN A 343 -1.10 35.65 20.17
N THR A 344 -1.29 34.92 21.26
CA THR A 344 -1.99 35.40 22.47
C THR A 344 -1.06 35.52 23.68
N ALA A 345 0.25 35.42 23.47
CA ALA A 345 1.23 35.58 24.54
C ALA A 345 1.27 37.03 25.04
N VAL A 346 1.54 37.20 26.33
CA VAL A 346 1.64 38.50 26.99
C VAL A 346 2.90 38.57 27.82
N CYS A 347 3.54 39.73 27.88
CA CYS A 347 4.54 40.00 28.89
C CYS A 347 3.85 40.38 30.20
N ARG A 348 4.22 39.73 31.31
CA ARG A 348 3.77 40.09 32.66
C ARG A 348 4.90 39.91 33.65
N ASP A 349 5.20 40.96 34.41
CA ASP A 349 6.23 40.97 35.45
C ASP A 349 7.60 40.46 34.92
N GLY A 350 7.96 40.86 33.69
CA GLY A 350 9.25 40.51 33.05
C GLY A 350 9.34 39.04 32.63
N ASN A 351 8.19 38.35 32.56
CA ASN A 351 8.10 36.99 32.08
C ASN A 351 7.12 36.91 30.92
N GLU A 352 7.57 36.30 29.82
CA GLU A 352 6.69 35.92 28.73
C GLU A 352 5.77 34.79 29.18
N ILE A 353 4.47 35.05 29.17
CA ILE A 353 3.42 34.07 29.46
C ILE A 353 2.75 33.71 28.13
N CYS A 354 2.97 32.49 27.66
CA CYS A 354 2.28 31.99 26.47
C CYS A 354 0.76 31.94 26.69
N GLY A 355 0.02 32.10 25.58
CA GLY A 355 -1.42 31.92 25.56
C GLY A 355 -1.86 30.54 26.07
N SER A 356 -3.15 30.41 26.40
CA SER A 356 -3.70 29.10 26.75
C SER A 356 -3.98 28.29 25.48
N PRO A 357 -3.62 27.00 25.43
CA PRO A 357 -3.87 26.16 24.26
C PRO A 357 -5.36 25.93 24.04
N LEU A 358 -5.76 25.76 22.78
CA LEU A 358 -7.09 25.26 22.44
C LEU A 358 -7.19 23.76 22.77
N PRO A 359 -8.40 23.20 22.90
CA PRO A 359 -8.57 21.81 23.32
C PRO A 359 -8.06 20.74 22.34
N ASN A 360 -7.86 21.08 21.07
CA ASN A 360 -7.39 20.19 20.01
C ASN A 360 -6.94 21.00 18.80
N ASP A 361 -6.14 20.35 17.95
CA ASP A 361 -5.67 20.89 16.67
C ASP A 361 -6.36 20.22 15.47
N THR A 362 -7.70 20.29 15.42
CA THR A 362 -8.50 19.58 14.39
C THR A 362 -8.68 20.33 13.08
N SER A 363 -8.28 21.60 13.03
CA SER A 363 -8.49 22.47 11.87
C SER A 363 -7.22 22.54 11.04
N CYS A 364 -7.31 22.34 9.72
CA CYS A 364 -6.17 22.54 8.83
C CYS A 364 -5.98 24.03 8.51
N ASN A 365 -5.40 24.79 9.43
CA ASN A 365 -5.19 26.23 9.30
C ASN A 365 -3.69 26.61 9.27
N GLY A 366 -2.80 25.65 9.46
CA GLY A 366 -1.35 25.86 9.46
C GLY A 366 -0.84 26.49 10.76
N ILE A 367 -1.64 26.43 11.82
CA ILE A 367 -1.35 26.94 13.15
C ILE A 367 -1.46 25.76 14.12
N ASP A 368 -0.48 25.62 15.00
CA ASP A 368 -0.54 24.69 16.13
C ASP A 368 -1.52 25.24 17.18
N ASP A 369 -2.78 24.78 17.13
CA ASP A 369 -3.89 25.30 17.95
C ASP A 369 -3.81 24.81 19.42
N ASP A 370 -3.28 23.62 19.67
CA ASP A 370 -3.14 23.04 21.02
C ASP A 370 -1.74 23.24 21.64
N CYS A 371 -0.85 23.92 20.90
CA CYS A 371 0.47 24.38 21.31
C CYS A 371 1.41 23.25 21.73
N ASN A 372 1.28 22.08 21.11
CA ASN A 372 2.08 20.90 21.42
C ASN A 372 3.42 20.85 20.63
N GLY A 373 3.61 21.80 19.71
CA GLY A 373 4.80 21.92 18.85
C GLY A 373 4.65 21.27 17.47
N LEU A 374 3.50 20.67 17.16
CA LEU A 374 3.17 20.09 15.88
C LEU A 374 2.02 20.88 15.25
N ILE A 375 2.10 21.10 13.93
CA ILE A 375 1.08 21.86 13.19
C ILE A 375 0.06 20.89 12.60
N ASP A 376 -1.23 21.17 12.80
CA ASP A 376 -2.39 20.46 12.26
C ASP A 376 -2.37 18.93 12.59
N ASP A 377 -1.79 18.52 13.73
CA ASP A 377 -1.54 17.10 14.06
C ASP A 377 -2.79 16.34 14.53
N GLY A 378 -3.82 17.07 14.95
CA GLY A 378 -5.15 16.58 15.24
C GLY A 378 -6.12 16.61 14.06
N TYR A 379 -5.65 16.96 12.84
CA TYR A 379 -6.52 17.16 11.68
C TYR A 379 -7.47 15.97 11.45
N ILE A 380 -8.78 16.25 11.37
CA ILE A 380 -9.80 15.25 11.10
C ILE A 380 -10.11 15.26 9.59
N PRO A 381 -9.65 14.25 8.83
CA PRO A 381 -9.87 14.23 7.39
C PRO A 381 -11.32 13.88 7.04
N TYR A 382 -11.79 14.43 5.92
CA TYR A 382 -13.06 14.07 5.29
C TYR A 382 -12.81 13.33 3.98
N PHE A 383 -13.86 12.80 3.34
CA PHE A 383 -13.73 12.12 2.06
C PHE A 383 -14.32 12.97 0.93
N CYS A 384 -13.67 12.97 -0.22
CA CYS A 384 -14.17 13.54 -1.47
C CYS A 384 -14.12 12.48 -2.58
N GLY A 385 -14.89 12.70 -3.64
CA GLY A 385 -15.10 11.72 -4.70
C GLY A 385 -16.12 10.65 -4.31
N GLU A 386 -16.75 10.07 -5.33
CA GLU A 386 -17.69 8.96 -5.22
C GLU A 386 -17.04 7.68 -5.77
N GLY A 387 -17.61 6.52 -5.43
CA GLY A 387 -17.17 5.25 -6.01
C GLY A 387 -15.67 4.96 -5.85
N ALA A 388 -15.05 4.53 -6.96
CA ALA A 388 -13.62 4.24 -7.05
C ALA A 388 -12.73 5.48 -6.90
N CYS A 389 -13.27 6.69 -7.10
CA CYS A 389 -12.55 7.96 -6.94
C CYS A 389 -12.52 8.47 -5.50
N ARG A 390 -13.19 7.78 -4.55
CA ARG A 390 -13.27 8.25 -3.17
C ARG A 390 -11.90 8.34 -2.51
N ARG A 391 -11.40 9.55 -2.26
CA ARG A 391 -10.14 9.85 -1.55
C ARG A 391 -10.38 10.56 -0.23
N GLN A 392 -9.42 10.42 0.66
CA GLN A 392 -9.39 11.08 1.95
C GLN A 392 -8.64 12.40 1.81
N SER A 393 -9.15 13.47 2.42
CA SER A 393 -8.51 14.78 2.44
C SER A 393 -7.19 14.71 3.20
N THR A 394 -6.29 15.61 2.83
CA THR A 394 -4.98 15.80 3.46
C THR A 394 -4.85 17.25 3.85
N CYS A 395 -4.12 17.53 4.94
CA CYS A 395 -3.73 18.88 5.30
C CYS A 395 -2.29 19.11 4.86
N ILE A 396 -2.07 20.07 3.95
CA ILE A 396 -0.73 20.41 3.46
C ILE A 396 -0.55 21.92 3.55
N GLY A 397 0.28 22.37 4.51
CA GLY A 397 0.60 23.77 4.71
C GLY A 397 -0.61 24.64 5.06
N GLY A 398 -1.47 24.17 5.98
CA GLY A 398 -2.68 24.89 6.40
C GLY A 398 -3.74 25.03 5.33
N ARG A 399 -3.71 24.17 4.31
CA ARG A 399 -4.74 24.08 3.28
C ARG A 399 -5.24 22.66 3.17
N GLU A 400 -6.56 22.51 3.32
CA GLU A 400 -7.23 21.26 3.03
C GLU A 400 -7.11 20.96 1.53
N ASN A 401 -6.56 19.79 1.22
CA ASN A 401 -6.49 19.29 -0.13
C ASN A 401 -7.27 17.97 -0.22
N CYS A 402 -8.27 17.94 -1.09
CA CYS A 402 -9.00 16.72 -1.38
C CYS A 402 -9.26 16.66 -2.87
N ASP A 403 -8.40 15.94 -3.57
CA ASP A 403 -8.54 15.64 -4.99
C ASP A 403 -9.16 14.25 -5.14
N PRO A 404 -10.36 14.14 -5.76
CA PRO A 404 -10.90 12.84 -6.13
C PRO A 404 -9.90 12.04 -6.98
N GLY A 405 -9.96 10.71 -6.87
CA GLY A 405 -9.18 9.81 -7.70
C GLY A 405 -9.45 10.03 -9.20
N PRO A 406 -8.53 9.59 -10.07
CA PRO A 406 -8.74 9.67 -11.51
C PRO A 406 -9.96 8.83 -11.90
N GLN A 407 -10.78 9.39 -12.80
CA GLN A 407 -11.91 8.69 -13.40
C GLN A 407 -11.40 7.70 -14.44
N SER A 408 -12.00 6.52 -14.48
CA SER A 408 -11.84 5.53 -15.54
C SER A 408 -13.17 5.27 -16.21
N THR A 409 -13.18 4.69 -17.40
CA THR A 409 -14.43 4.25 -18.03
C THR A 409 -15.03 3.09 -17.25
N GLU A 410 -16.36 3.09 -17.09
CA GLU A 410 -17.12 2.00 -16.48
C GLU A 410 -16.75 0.61 -17.04
N VAL A 411 -16.47 -0.30 -16.13
CA VAL A 411 -16.31 -1.74 -16.38
C VAL A 411 -17.34 -2.48 -15.54
N CYS A 412 -17.94 -3.56 -16.06
CA CYS A 412 -18.89 -4.37 -15.30
C CYS A 412 -18.17 -5.09 -14.13
N ASN A 413 -18.05 -4.42 -12.99
CA ASN A 413 -17.29 -4.90 -11.84
C ASN A 413 -17.99 -4.57 -10.50
N GLY A 414 -19.15 -3.90 -10.54
CA GLY A 414 -19.93 -3.56 -9.36
C GLY A 414 -19.42 -2.31 -8.62
N SER A 415 -18.56 -1.53 -9.28
CA SER A 415 -18.02 -0.26 -8.81
C SER A 415 -18.44 0.87 -9.72
N ASP A 416 -18.38 2.09 -9.20
CA ASP A 416 -18.55 3.34 -9.95
C ASP A 416 -17.14 3.82 -10.32
N ASP A 417 -16.67 3.42 -11.51
CA ASP A 417 -15.32 3.62 -12.02
C ASP A 417 -15.14 5.02 -12.64
N ASP A 418 -16.21 5.59 -13.19
CA ASP A 418 -16.22 6.94 -13.77
C ASP A 418 -16.68 8.02 -12.78
N CYS A 419 -17.13 7.59 -11.61
CA CYS A 419 -17.41 8.40 -10.43
C CYS A 419 -18.54 9.39 -10.67
N ASP A 420 -19.55 8.98 -11.45
CA ASP A 420 -20.77 9.73 -11.72
C ASP A 420 -21.90 9.45 -10.71
N GLY A 421 -21.66 8.53 -9.77
CA GLY A 421 -22.58 8.12 -8.71
C GLY A 421 -23.48 6.93 -9.08
N ASN A 422 -23.32 6.34 -10.27
CA ASN A 422 -24.09 5.19 -10.71
C ASN A 422 -23.17 4.02 -11.08
N ILE A 423 -23.37 2.89 -10.42
CA ILE A 423 -22.59 1.67 -10.65
C ILE A 423 -22.95 1.04 -12.00
N ASP A 424 -21.94 0.67 -12.79
CA ASP A 424 -22.03 -0.08 -14.05
C ASP A 424 -23.00 0.56 -15.07
N ASN A 425 -23.07 1.91 -15.17
CA ASN A 425 -24.07 2.61 -16.01
C ASN A 425 -23.70 2.68 -17.50
N GLY A 426 -22.50 2.24 -17.85
CA GLY A 426 -21.91 2.41 -19.17
C GLY A 426 -22.65 1.74 -20.32
N ASN A 427 -22.16 1.97 -21.54
CA ASN A 427 -22.66 1.24 -22.70
C ASN A 427 -22.33 -0.25 -22.54
N ILE A 428 -23.27 -1.14 -22.84
CA ILE A 428 -23.03 -2.58 -22.63
C ILE A 428 -21.83 -3.13 -23.42
N SER A 429 -21.51 -2.54 -24.58
CA SER A 429 -20.34 -2.91 -25.38
C SER A 429 -19.00 -2.46 -24.78
N THR A 430 -19.00 -1.49 -23.86
CA THR A 430 -17.82 -1.08 -23.10
C THR A 430 -17.72 -1.83 -21.78
N LEU A 431 -18.86 -2.03 -21.10
CA LEU A 431 -18.94 -2.79 -19.85
C LEU A 431 -18.52 -4.25 -20.03
N CYS A 432 -18.96 -4.86 -21.13
CA CYS A 432 -18.73 -6.27 -21.47
C CYS A 432 -18.21 -6.38 -22.92
N PRO A 433 -16.90 -6.13 -23.15
CA PRO A 433 -16.34 -5.93 -24.50
C PRO A 433 -16.29 -7.19 -25.36
N THR A 434 -16.37 -8.37 -24.75
CA THR A 434 -16.42 -9.66 -25.45
C THR A 434 -17.84 -10.22 -25.40
N PRO A 435 -18.72 -9.87 -26.36
CA PRO A 435 -20.09 -10.34 -26.34
C PRO A 435 -20.16 -11.88 -26.41
N PRO A 436 -21.13 -12.49 -25.71
CA PRO A 436 -21.29 -13.94 -25.72
C PRO A 436 -21.66 -14.42 -27.13
N PRO A 437 -21.13 -15.58 -27.59
CA PRO A 437 -21.58 -16.18 -28.84
C PRO A 437 -23.09 -16.41 -28.85
N HIS A 438 -23.78 -16.02 -29.93
CA HIS A 438 -25.23 -16.19 -30.11
C HIS A 438 -26.10 -15.61 -28.98
N GLY A 439 -25.60 -14.58 -28.30
CA GLY A 439 -26.33 -13.90 -27.23
C GLY A 439 -26.01 -12.42 -27.16
N VAL A 440 -26.83 -11.72 -26.39
CA VAL A 440 -26.64 -10.30 -26.06
C VAL A 440 -26.08 -10.22 -24.65
N ALA A 441 -24.96 -9.53 -24.50
CA ALA A 441 -24.37 -9.26 -23.19
C ALA A 441 -25.29 -8.38 -22.34
N ASP A 442 -25.26 -8.59 -21.03
CA ASP A 442 -25.86 -7.73 -20.02
C ASP A 442 -24.92 -7.65 -18.80
N CYS A 443 -25.03 -6.60 -18.00
CA CYS A 443 -24.23 -6.42 -16.80
C CYS A 443 -25.14 -6.47 -15.57
N GLN A 444 -25.00 -7.51 -14.75
CA GLN A 444 -25.84 -7.72 -13.58
C GLN A 444 -24.98 -7.97 -12.35
N GLY A 445 -25.04 -7.04 -11.38
CA GLY A 445 -24.31 -7.15 -10.13
C GLY A 445 -22.80 -7.19 -10.30
N GLY A 446 -22.24 -6.41 -11.24
CA GLY A 446 -20.82 -6.37 -11.52
C GLY A 446 -20.26 -7.59 -12.24
N VAL A 447 -21.11 -8.39 -12.89
CA VAL A 447 -20.70 -9.56 -13.68
C VAL A 447 -21.39 -9.52 -15.03
N CYS A 448 -20.61 -9.73 -16.09
CA CYS A 448 -21.15 -9.92 -17.44
C CYS A 448 -21.93 -11.22 -17.51
N VAL A 449 -23.20 -11.13 -17.90
CA VAL A 449 -24.13 -12.26 -18.04
C VAL A 449 -24.77 -12.26 -19.43
N ILE A 450 -25.39 -13.38 -19.80
CA ILE A 450 -26.19 -13.46 -21.02
C ILE A 450 -27.56 -12.86 -20.69
N GLY A 451 -27.85 -11.68 -21.23
CA GLY A 451 -29.16 -11.05 -21.04
C GLY A 451 -30.24 -11.79 -21.80
N THR A 452 -29.99 -12.09 -23.07
CA THR A 452 -30.89 -12.86 -23.94
C THR A 452 -30.12 -13.60 -25.02
N CYS A 453 -30.53 -14.82 -25.35
CA CYS A 453 -30.05 -15.51 -26.55
C CYS A 453 -30.61 -14.89 -27.83
N ASP A 454 -29.83 -14.98 -28.90
CA ASP A 454 -30.30 -14.70 -30.24
C ASP A 454 -31.48 -15.61 -30.60
N SER A 455 -32.37 -15.14 -31.47
CA SER A 455 -33.53 -15.94 -31.91
C SER A 455 -33.08 -17.29 -32.49
N GLY A 456 -33.65 -18.38 -31.98
CA GLY A 456 -33.28 -19.74 -32.37
C GLY A 456 -32.07 -20.32 -31.63
N TRP A 457 -31.63 -19.69 -30.53
CA TRP A 457 -30.58 -20.21 -29.66
C TRP A 457 -31.05 -20.33 -28.22
N TYR A 458 -30.48 -21.29 -27.51
CA TYR A 458 -30.73 -21.56 -26.09
C TYR A 458 -29.42 -21.82 -25.36
N ASP A 459 -29.34 -21.30 -24.15
CA ASP A 459 -28.21 -21.42 -23.23
C ASP A 459 -28.49 -22.51 -22.18
N LEU A 460 -27.61 -23.51 -22.12
CA LEU A 460 -27.80 -24.68 -21.27
C LEU A 460 -27.31 -24.50 -19.83
N ASP A 461 -26.24 -23.73 -19.65
CA ASP A 461 -25.45 -23.72 -18.41
C ASP A 461 -25.34 -22.32 -17.79
N ASN A 462 -25.85 -21.29 -18.46
CA ASN A 462 -25.79 -19.88 -18.07
C ASN A 462 -24.35 -19.36 -17.96
N LEU A 463 -23.42 -19.94 -18.70
CA LEU A 463 -22.03 -19.51 -18.73
C LEU A 463 -21.80 -18.48 -19.85
N TYR A 464 -21.48 -17.26 -19.43
CA TYR A 464 -21.24 -16.14 -20.34
C TYR A 464 -20.20 -16.41 -21.44
N ILE A 465 -19.18 -17.19 -21.14
CA ILE A 465 -18.01 -17.35 -22.01
C ILE A 465 -18.30 -18.17 -23.27
N ASN A 466 -19.20 -19.14 -23.18
CA ASN A 466 -19.62 -20.02 -24.28
C ASN A 466 -20.92 -19.55 -24.94
N GLY A 467 -21.68 -18.67 -24.28
CA GLY A 467 -22.80 -17.97 -24.88
C GLY A 467 -24.07 -18.82 -24.90
N CYS A 468 -24.82 -18.77 -25.99
CA CYS A 468 -25.96 -19.66 -26.19
C CYS A 468 -25.55 -20.77 -27.14
N GLU A 469 -25.43 -22.01 -26.66
CA GLU A 469 -24.74 -23.09 -27.39
C GLU A 469 -25.68 -23.94 -28.24
N CYS A 470 -26.95 -24.00 -27.88
CA CYS A 470 -27.89 -24.87 -28.56
C CYS A 470 -28.69 -24.12 -29.60
N GLN A 471 -28.52 -24.50 -30.86
CA GLN A 471 -29.46 -24.12 -31.89
C GLN A 471 -30.79 -24.83 -31.65
N VAL A 472 -31.84 -24.04 -31.42
CA VAL A 472 -33.23 -24.51 -31.35
C VAL A 472 -33.71 -24.80 -32.76
N GLU A 473 -34.39 -25.91 -32.96
CA GLU A 473 -34.90 -26.30 -34.26
C GLU A 473 -35.91 -25.30 -34.80
N SER A 474 -35.92 -25.10 -36.13
CA SER A 474 -36.80 -24.14 -36.78
C SER A 474 -38.29 -24.44 -36.61
N ASN A 475 -38.62 -25.68 -36.27
CA ASN A 475 -39.98 -26.18 -36.15
C ASN A 475 -40.69 -25.60 -34.92
N GLU A 476 -39.93 -25.25 -33.88
CA GLU A 476 -40.39 -24.57 -32.66
C GLU A 476 -41.08 -23.23 -32.97
N LEU A 477 -40.63 -22.56 -34.04
CA LEU A 477 -41.25 -21.32 -34.51
C LEU A 477 -42.66 -21.53 -35.08
N THR A 478 -43.01 -22.77 -35.44
CA THR A 478 -44.34 -23.18 -35.95
C THR A 478 -45.19 -23.90 -34.90
N GLY A 479 -44.60 -24.25 -33.75
CA GLY A 479 -45.23 -24.74 -32.52
C GLY A 479 -45.44 -26.26 -32.49
N ASN A 480 -44.48 -27.04 -32.02
CA ASN A 480 -44.55 -28.50 -31.81
C ASN A 480 -44.79 -28.88 -30.35
N ASN A 481 -44.83 -27.91 -29.43
CA ASN A 481 -44.75 -28.15 -27.98
C ASN A 481 -46.05 -28.61 -27.32
N SER A 482 -47.07 -28.88 -28.12
CA SER A 482 -48.37 -29.31 -27.64
C SER A 482 -49.06 -30.21 -28.65
N CYS A 483 -49.95 -31.08 -28.20
CA CYS A 483 -50.77 -31.85 -29.13
C CYS A 483 -51.53 -30.94 -30.12
N SER A 484 -52.14 -29.86 -29.65
CA SER A 484 -52.99 -29.00 -30.49
C SER A 484 -52.23 -28.35 -31.64
N SER A 485 -50.92 -28.21 -31.48
CA SER A 485 -50.02 -27.60 -32.46
C SER A 485 -49.15 -28.64 -33.19
N SER A 486 -49.39 -29.94 -32.97
CA SER A 486 -48.58 -31.03 -33.55
C SER A 486 -48.28 -30.85 -35.04
N ILE A 487 -47.05 -31.09 -35.43
CA ILE A 487 -46.59 -30.98 -36.82
C ILE A 487 -47.19 -32.11 -37.65
N ASP A 488 -47.90 -31.76 -38.73
CA ASP A 488 -48.43 -32.73 -39.69
C ASP A 488 -47.34 -33.21 -40.64
N ILE A 489 -46.88 -34.45 -40.46
CA ILE A 489 -45.91 -35.07 -41.37
C ILE A 489 -46.59 -35.76 -42.57
N GLY A 490 -47.91 -35.65 -42.67
CA GLY A 490 -48.69 -36.08 -43.82
C GLY A 490 -49.35 -37.47 -43.71
N THR A 491 -49.71 -38.02 -44.87
CA THR A 491 -50.36 -39.33 -44.99
C THR A 491 -49.37 -40.35 -45.52
N LEU A 492 -49.17 -41.44 -44.78
CA LEU A 492 -48.28 -42.54 -45.14
C LEU A 492 -49.12 -43.72 -45.63
N SER A 493 -48.97 -44.07 -46.92
CA SER A 493 -49.57 -45.30 -47.45
C SER A 493 -48.71 -46.48 -47.07
N ASP A 494 -49.40 -47.57 -46.74
CA ASP A 494 -48.99 -48.96 -46.57
C ASP A 494 -48.21 -49.59 -47.74
N THR A 495 -48.03 -48.87 -48.86
CA THR A 495 -47.27 -49.31 -50.05
C THR A 495 -45.76 -49.00 -50.01
N GLY A 496 -45.24 -48.51 -48.87
CA GLY A 496 -43.80 -48.31 -48.66
C GLY A 496 -43.38 -46.88 -48.28
N THR A 497 -44.29 -46.04 -47.81
CA THR A 497 -43.94 -44.64 -47.47
C THR A 497 -43.27 -44.58 -46.10
N SER A 498 -42.12 -43.90 -46.03
CA SER A 498 -41.43 -43.57 -44.78
C SER A 498 -41.00 -42.10 -44.75
N VAL A 499 -41.06 -41.47 -43.59
CA VAL A 499 -40.58 -40.11 -43.33
C VAL A 499 -39.58 -40.16 -42.18
N ASN A 500 -38.45 -39.47 -42.35
CA ASN A 500 -37.51 -39.24 -41.27
C ASN A 500 -37.74 -37.84 -40.69
N ILE A 501 -37.74 -37.73 -39.37
CA ILE A 501 -37.97 -36.51 -38.61
C ILE A 501 -36.77 -36.32 -37.70
N THR A 502 -36.19 -35.13 -37.69
CA THR A 502 -35.10 -34.75 -36.79
C THR A 502 -35.55 -33.58 -35.95
N GLY A 503 -35.27 -33.63 -34.66
CA GLY A 503 -35.55 -32.57 -33.69
C GLY A 503 -34.58 -32.65 -32.52
N ASN A 504 -34.56 -31.63 -31.67
CA ASN A 504 -33.87 -31.61 -30.39
C ASN A 504 -34.87 -31.16 -29.33
N ILE A 505 -34.59 -31.48 -28.06
CA ILE A 505 -35.47 -31.10 -26.95
C ILE A 505 -34.69 -30.15 -26.06
N VAL A 506 -34.86 -28.85 -26.29
CA VAL A 506 -34.14 -27.78 -25.59
C VAL A 506 -35.06 -26.56 -25.42
N PRO A 507 -35.37 -26.11 -24.20
CA PRO A 507 -34.94 -26.60 -22.87
C PRO A 507 -35.47 -27.99 -22.49
N SER A 508 -35.07 -28.55 -21.34
CA SER A 508 -35.62 -29.83 -20.83
C SER A 508 -37.15 -29.86 -20.64
N SER A 509 -37.81 -28.69 -20.60
CA SER A 509 -39.27 -28.59 -20.55
C SER A 509 -39.95 -28.73 -21.91
N ASP A 510 -39.17 -28.70 -22.98
CA ASP A 510 -39.65 -28.84 -24.34
C ASP A 510 -40.12 -30.28 -24.63
N VAL A 511 -41.04 -30.40 -25.59
CA VAL A 511 -41.64 -31.66 -26.05
C VAL A 511 -42.00 -31.52 -27.52
N ASP A 512 -41.79 -32.55 -28.33
CA ASP A 512 -42.17 -32.49 -29.74
C ASP A 512 -43.42 -33.31 -30.02
N TRP A 513 -44.40 -32.71 -30.67
CA TRP A 513 -45.59 -33.40 -31.14
C TRP A 513 -45.62 -33.48 -32.67
N TYR A 514 -45.76 -34.70 -33.18
CA TYR A 514 -46.01 -34.98 -34.59
C TYR A 514 -47.36 -35.69 -34.76
N LYS A 515 -48.01 -35.49 -35.90
CA LYS A 515 -49.18 -36.27 -36.31
C LYS A 515 -49.01 -36.78 -37.73
N PHE A 516 -49.54 -37.96 -38.01
CA PHE A 516 -49.62 -38.52 -39.35
C PHE A 516 -50.87 -39.36 -39.52
N THR A 517 -51.29 -39.53 -40.77
CA THR A 517 -52.35 -40.49 -41.11
C THR A 517 -51.71 -41.73 -41.71
N ALA A 518 -51.81 -42.88 -41.04
CA ALA A 518 -51.48 -44.15 -41.67
C ALA A 518 -52.69 -44.56 -42.51
N ASN A 519 -52.58 -44.39 -43.82
CA ASN A 519 -53.62 -44.77 -44.75
C ASN A 519 -53.45 -46.24 -45.11
N ASP A 520 -54.50 -47.00 -44.83
CA ASP A 520 -54.67 -48.37 -45.24
C ASP A 520 -55.39 -48.35 -46.59
N THR A 521 -54.69 -48.68 -47.69
CA THR A 521 -55.37 -48.76 -48.98
C THR A 521 -56.31 -49.98 -49.02
N SER A 522 -57.12 -50.13 -50.07
CA SER A 522 -58.07 -51.25 -50.13
C SER A 522 -57.50 -52.36 -50.99
N GLU A 523 -56.98 -53.41 -50.37
CA GLU A 523 -56.42 -54.57 -51.03
C GLU A 523 -57.42 -55.73 -51.06
N THR A 524 -57.15 -56.71 -51.92
CA THR A 524 -58.02 -57.89 -52.10
C THR A 524 -57.30 -59.22 -51.93
N THR A 525 -55.98 -59.19 -51.70
CA THR A 525 -55.14 -60.40 -51.68
C THR A 525 -54.02 -60.38 -50.63
N CYS A 526 -53.52 -59.21 -50.25
CA CYS A 526 -52.43 -59.02 -49.29
C CYS A 526 -52.48 -57.55 -48.88
N ASP A 527 -52.59 -57.30 -47.58
CA ASP A 527 -52.56 -55.96 -47.00
C ASP A 527 -51.26 -55.83 -46.17
N THR A 528 -50.49 -54.79 -46.52
CA THR A 528 -49.16 -54.49 -46.00
C THR A 528 -49.17 -53.40 -44.93
N TYR A 529 -50.34 -53.04 -44.40
CA TYR A 529 -50.52 -52.08 -43.33
C TYR A 529 -49.65 -52.45 -42.12
N HIS A 530 -48.67 -51.61 -41.84
CA HIS A 530 -47.72 -51.81 -40.76
C HIS A 530 -47.12 -50.48 -40.36
N VAL A 531 -47.67 -49.91 -39.29
CA VAL A 531 -47.19 -48.64 -38.74
C VAL A 531 -45.96 -48.90 -37.89
N LYS A 532 -44.85 -48.26 -38.24
CA LYS A 532 -43.60 -48.35 -37.49
C LYS A 532 -43.07 -46.98 -37.17
N VAL A 533 -42.73 -46.76 -35.90
CA VAL A 533 -42.03 -45.57 -35.42
C VAL A 533 -40.77 -46.05 -34.72
N ARG A 534 -39.59 -45.58 -35.14
CA ARG A 534 -38.33 -45.97 -34.48
C ARG A 534 -37.34 -44.84 -34.43
N PHE A 535 -36.48 -44.83 -33.42
CA PHE A 535 -35.30 -43.98 -33.45
C PHE A 535 -34.27 -44.55 -34.45
N LEU A 536 -33.81 -43.70 -35.37
CA LEU A 536 -32.58 -43.90 -36.13
C LEU A 536 -31.37 -43.35 -35.36
N SER A 537 -31.58 -42.32 -34.54
CA SER A 537 -30.59 -41.74 -33.64
C SER A 537 -31.28 -41.37 -32.32
N ASN A 538 -30.74 -41.88 -31.21
CA ASN A 538 -31.15 -41.55 -29.84
C ASN A 538 -29.88 -41.47 -28.96
N PRO A 539 -29.08 -40.39 -29.08
CA PRO A 539 -27.82 -40.25 -28.35
C PRO A 539 -28.01 -40.46 -26.84
N GLY A 540 -27.21 -41.35 -26.24
CA GLY A 540 -27.30 -41.66 -24.81
C GLY A 540 -28.61 -42.30 -24.35
N ASN A 541 -29.51 -42.70 -25.27
CA ASN A 541 -30.83 -43.22 -24.95
C ASN A 541 -31.61 -42.30 -23.99
N VAL A 542 -31.56 -40.98 -24.19
CA VAL A 542 -32.20 -39.97 -23.33
C VAL A 542 -33.55 -39.50 -23.84
N PHE A 543 -33.84 -39.70 -25.13
CA PHE A 543 -35.12 -39.36 -25.75
C PHE A 543 -36.10 -40.53 -25.61
N ARG A 544 -37.37 -40.19 -25.41
CA ARG A 544 -38.50 -41.11 -25.33
C ARG A 544 -39.57 -40.65 -26.30
N PHE A 545 -40.38 -41.58 -26.79
CA PHE A 545 -41.64 -41.22 -27.41
C PHE A 545 -42.83 -41.98 -26.84
N ASP A 546 -43.99 -41.31 -26.87
CA ASP A 546 -45.30 -41.89 -26.62
C ASP A 546 -46.09 -41.90 -27.94
N ILE A 547 -46.92 -42.92 -28.16
CA ILE A 547 -47.80 -43.02 -29.33
C ILE A 547 -49.26 -43.02 -28.92
N TYR A 548 -50.07 -42.23 -29.62
CA TYR A 548 -51.52 -42.16 -29.46
C TYR A 548 -52.19 -42.46 -30.81
N ARG A 549 -53.31 -43.19 -30.80
CA ARG A 549 -54.10 -43.52 -32.00
C ARG A 549 -55.47 -42.84 -31.92
N GLY A 550 -55.90 -42.25 -33.04
CA GLY A 550 -57.16 -41.50 -33.18
C GLY A 550 -57.12 -40.10 -32.57
N SER A 551 -56.70 -39.96 -31.31
CA SER A 551 -56.58 -38.67 -30.61
C SER A 551 -55.39 -38.66 -29.66
N CYS A 552 -54.62 -37.57 -29.65
CA CYS A 552 -53.53 -37.34 -28.70
C CYS A 552 -53.97 -37.14 -27.23
N THR A 553 -55.26 -36.92 -26.98
CA THR A 553 -55.82 -36.80 -25.62
C THR A 553 -56.36 -38.14 -25.11
N SER A 554 -56.33 -39.17 -25.96
CA SER A 554 -56.66 -40.53 -25.56
C SER A 554 -55.56 -41.15 -24.70
N THR A 555 -55.81 -42.33 -24.15
CA THR A 555 -54.76 -43.12 -23.52
C THR A 555 -53.73 -43.51 -24.56
N ALA A 556 -52.47 -43.17 -24.32
CA ALA A 556 -51.37 -43.59 -25.18
C ALA A 556 -51.35 -45.11 -25.32
N ILE A 557 -51.22 -45.59 -26.56
CA ILE A 557 -51.10 -47.01 -26.87
C ILE A 557 -49.67 -47.52 -26.67
N CYS A 558 -48.72 -46.59 -26.54
CA CYS A 558 -47.31 -46.82 -26.24
C CYS A 558 -46.79 -45.66 -25.39
N LEU A 559 -46.04 -45.94 -24.33
CA LEU A 559 -45.50 -44.95 -23.40
C LEU A 559 -44.02 -45.20 -23.13
N ASN A 560 -43.23 -44.14 -23.04
CA ASN A 560 -41.81 -44.16 -22.67
C ASN A 560 -40.95 -45.09 -23.54
N GLU A 561 -41.21 -45.14 -24.84
CA GLU A 561 -40.47 -46.02 -25.76
C GLU A 561 -39.11 -45.44 -26.13
N ILE A 562 -38.10 -46.30 -26.27
CA ILE A 562 -36.69 -45.87 -26.43
C ILE A 562 -36.09 -46.30 -27.77
N GLU A 563 -36.74 -47.25 -28.44
CA GLU A 563 -36.18 -47.89 -29.62
C GLU A 563 -37.20 -47.88 -30.75
N SER A 564 -38.30 -48.64 -30.62
CA SER A 564 -39.30 -48.75 -31.68
C SER A 564 -40.69 -49.15 -31.20
N PHE A 565 -41.68 -48.72 -31.95
CA PHE A 565 -43.08 -49.10 -31.86
C PHE A 565 -43.52 -49.65 -33.20
N GLU A 566 -44.28 -50.75 -33.16
CA GLU A 566 -44.89 -51.37 -34.32
C GLU A 566 -46.36 -51.64 -34.02
N TRP A 567 -47.23 -51.28 -34.97
CA TRP A 567 -48.64 -51.63 -34.98
C TRP A 567 -48.99 -52.28 -36.30
N TYR A 568 -49.45 -53.51 -36.20
CA TYR A 568 -49.92 -54.32 -37.31
C TYR A 568 -51.18 -55.06 -36.85
N THR A 569 -52.05 -55.33 -37.80
CA THR A 569 -53.10 -56.34 -37.67
C THR A 569 -52.46 -57.72 -37.87
N ASP A 570 -52.89 -58.71 -37.10
CA ASP A 570 -52.06 -59.74 -36.50
C ASP A 570 -51.92 -61.05 -37.30
N PHE A 571 -50.98 -61.15 -38.26
CA PHE A 571 -50.59 -62.48 -38.78
C PHE A 571 -49.07 -62.66 -38.89
N ARG A 572 -48.58 -63.72 -38.23
CA ARG A 572 -47.20 -64.20 -38.35
C ARG A 572 -47.16 -65.35 -39.35
N SER A 573 -46.02 -65.54 -40.02
CA SER A 573 -45.80 -66.72 -40.87
C SER A 573 -46.09 -68.01 -40.11
N GLY A 574 -46.36 -69.14 -40.78
CA GLY A 574 -46.59 -70.43 -40.13
C GLY A 574 -45.47 -70.92 -39.19
N SER A 575 -44.34 -70.21 -39.14
CA SER A 575 -43.23 -70.39 -38.19
C SER A 575 -43.31 -69.52 -36.92
N GLY A 576 -44.17 -68.50 -36.87
CA GLY A 576 -44.30 -67.52 -35.79
C GLY A 576 -43.24 -66.41 -35.79
N ILE A 577 -42.28 -66.41 -36.72
CA ILE A 577 -41.07 -65.58 -36.61
C ILE A 577 -41.20 -64.22 -37.32
N SER A 578 -42.03 -64.10 -38.36
CA SER A 578 -42.14 -62.87 -39.18
C SER A 578 -43.56 -62.36 -39.19
N ALA A 579 -43.77 -61.07 -38.88
CA ALA A 579 -45.02 -60.37 -39.14
C ALA A 579 -45.24 -60.29 -40.66
N LEU A 580 -46.45 -60.62 -41.12
CA LEU A 580 -46.83 -60.64 -42.53
C LEU A 580 -47.90 -59.60 -42.87
N GLY A 581 -48.25 -58.69 -41.94
CA GLY A 581 -49.45 -57.87 -42.07
C GLY A 581 -50.71 -58.76 -42.16
N GLU A 582 -51.74 -58.32 -42.87
CA GLU A 582 -52.91 -59.18 -43.13
C GLU A 582 -52.69 -60.16 -44.30
N CYS A 583 -51.47 -60.34 -44.80
CA CYS A 583 -51.21 -61.19 -45.96
C CYS A 583 -51.22 -62.70 -45.62
N PRO A 584 -52.06 -63.53 -46.28
CA PRO A 584 -53.09 -63.20 -47.27
C PRO A 584 -54.48 -62.85 -46.66
N CYS A 585 -55.11 -61.78 -47.15
CA CYS A 585 -56.47 -61.36 -46.75
C CYS A 585 -57.51 -61.60 -47.88
N ARG A 586 -58.80 -61.57 -47.55
CA ARG A 586 -59.96 -61.68 -48.45
C ARG A 586 -61.10 -60.76 -48.00
N PRO A 587 -62.00 -60.34 -48.90
CA PRO A 587 -63.23 -59.64 -48.50
C PRO A 587 -64.15 -60.53 -47.63
N SER A 588 -64.89 -59.92 -46.69
CA SER A 588 -65.77 -60.62 -45.74
C SER A 588 -66.88 -61.46 -46.40
N PRO A 589 -67.20 -62.67 -45.88
CA PRO A 589 -66.53 -63.38 -44.79
C PRO A 589 -65.29 -64.14 -45.30
N PRO A 590 -64.15 -64.06 -44.60
CA PRO A 590 -62.97 -64.78 -45.03
C PRO A 590 -63.15 -66.29 -44.85
N GLY A 591 -62.74 -67.08 -45.84
CA GLY A 591 -62.66 -68.54 -45.71
C GLY A 591 -61.59 -68.94 -44.68
N SER A 592 -61.64 -70.16 -44.16
CA SER A 592 -60.65 -70.67 -43.18
C SER A 592 -59.21 -70.48 -43.67
N GLY A 593 -58.37 -69.82 -42.87
CA GLY A 593 -56.95 -69.58 -43.18
C GLY A 593 -56.66 -68.29 -43.98
N TYR A 594 -57.64 -67.38 -44.08
CA TYR A 594 -57.47 -66.03 -44.65
C TYR A 594 -58.03 -64.99 -43.68
N ASN A 595 -57.55 -63.75 -43.79
CA ASN A 595 -58.02 -62.61 -42.99
C ASN A 595 -59.12 -61.85 -43.72
N GLU A 596 -59.86 -61.02 -43.01
CA GLU A 596 -60.75 -60.05 -43.66
C GLU A 596 -59.93 -58.81 -43.97
N CYS A 597 -59.83 -58.38 -45.23
CA CYS A 597 -59.14 -57.11 -45.56
C CYS A 597 -59.99 -55.97 -44.97
N GLN A 598 -59.67 -55.53 -43.76
CA GLN A 598 -60.34 -54.41 -43.10
C GLN A 598 -59.69 -53.10 -43.52
N ASN A 599 -60.31 -51.98 -43.16
CA ASN A 599 -59.68 -50.68 -43.34
C ASN A 599 -59.32 -50.15 -41.96
N ASP A 600 -58.02 -50.17 -41.65
CA ASP A 600 -57.41 -49.76 -40.39
C ASP A 600 -56.81 -48.35 -40.43
N THR A 601 -57.17 -47.58 -41.46
CA THR A 601 -56.76 -46.17 -41.61
C THR A 601 -56.98 -45.41 -40.31
N ALA A 602 -55.91 -44.86 -39.75
CA ALA A 602 -55.95 -44.17 -38.49
C ALA A 602 -54.96 -43.01 -38.44
N VAL A 603 -55.33 -41.99 -37.67
CA VAL A 603 -54.43 -40.88 -37.33
C VAL A 603 -53.61 -41.29 -36.10
N TYR A 604 -52.31 -41.06 -36.15
CA TYR A 604 -51.40 -41.29 -35.04
C TYR A 604 -50.77 -39.97 -34.61
N TYR A 605 -50.49 -39.87 -33.31
CA TYR A 605 -49.73 -38.79 -32.72
C TYR A 605 -48.51 -39.37 -32.02
N ILE A 606 -47.37 -38.70 -32.19
CA ILE A 606 -46.10 -39.04 -31.56
C ILE A 606 -45.75 -37.87 -30.66
N ARG A 607 -45.51 -38.14 -29.37
CA ARG A 607 -44.95 -37.16 -28.44
C ARG A 607 -43.52 -37.57 -28.12
N VAL A 608 -42.53 -36.80 -28.52
CA VAL A 608 -41.12 -37.00 -28.16
C VAL A 608 -40.76 -36.08 -27.00
N TYR A 609 -40.00 -36.59 -26.04
CA TYR A 609 -39.54 -35.82 -24.89
C TYR A 609 -38.26 -36.42 -24.34
N ARG A 610 -37.63 -35.68 -23.43
CA ARG A 610 -36.38 -36.08 -22.78
C ARG A 610 -36.63 -36.44 -21.32
N ILE A 611 -35.98 -37.49 -20.82
CA ILE A 611 -36.16 -37.95 -19.43
C ILE A 611 -35.15 -37.35 -18.43
N SER A 612 -34.01 -36.85 -18.89
CA SER A 612 -32.98 -36.31 -18.00
C SER A 612 -32.02 -35.35 -18.71
N GLY A 613 -31.66 -34.28 -18.02
CA GLY A 613 -30.71 -33.27 -18.45
C GLY A 613 -31.20 -32.42 -19.62
N SER A 614 -30.36 -31.48 -20.02
CA SER A 614 -30.49 -30.68 -21.24
C SER A 614 -29.17 -30.83 -21.99
N SER A 615 -29.21 -31.03 -23.31
CA SER A 615 -28.06 -31.03 -24.21
C SER A 615 -28.53 -30.61 -25.59
N CYS A 616 -27.60 -30.16 -26.45
CA CYS A 616 -27.90 -29.81 -27.83
C CYS A 616 -28.05 -31.04 -28.76
N ASP A 617 -28.10 -32.25 -28.22
CA ASP A 617 -28.23 -33.46 -29.02
C ASP A 617 -29.58 -33.50 -29.74
N SER A 618 -29.55 -33.95 -30.99
CA SER A 618 -30.76 -34.20 -31.78
C SER A 618 -31.09 -35.69 -31.80
N TYR A 619 -32.38 -36.00 -31.82
CA TYR A 619 -32.87 -37.33 -32.14
C TYR A 619 -33.28 -37.40 -33.62
N THR A 620 -33.39 -38.61 -34.15
CA THR A 620 -34.00 -38.84 -35.46
C THR A 620 -34.99 -39.98 -35.38
N LEU A 621 -36.25 -39.73 -35.73
CA LEU A 621 -37.29 -40.75 -35.85
C LEU A 621 -37.49 -41.13 -37.32
N GLN A 622 -37.77 -42.39 -37.57
CA GLN A 622 -38.35 -42.87 -38.81
C GLN A 622 -39.77 -43.32 -38.53
N VAL A 623 -40.73 -42.76 -39.28
CA VAL A 623 -42.13 -43.13 -39.27
C VAL A 623 -42.47 -43.75 -40.62
N SER A 624 -43.00 -44.97 -40.64
CA SER A 624 -43.42 -45.64 -41.87
C SER A 624 -44.76 -46.33 -41.72
N ASN A 625 -45.42 -46.54 -42.85
CA ASN A 625 -46.57 -47.44 -42.97
C ASN A 625 -46.25 -48.42 -44.11
N ALA A 626 -45.72 -49.60 -43.77
CA ALA A 626 -45.44 -50.75 -44.66
C ALA A 626 -44.54 -51.77 -43.95
N LEU A 627 -44.57 -53.03 -44.42
CA LEU A 627 -43.70 -54.12 -43.98
C LEU A 627 -42.22 -53.94 -44.33
#